data_AF-A0AA96DTS4-F1
#
_entry.id   AF-A0AA96DTS4-F1
#
_cell.length_a   1.000
_cell.length_b   1.000
_cell.length_c   1.000
_cell.angle_alpha   90.00
_cell.angle_beta   90.00
_cell.angle_gamma   90.00
#
_symmetry.space_group_name_H-M   'P 1'
#
loop_
_entity.id
_entity.type
_entity.pdbx_description
1 polymer ?
#
loop_
_entity_poly.entity_id
_entity_poly.type
_entity_poly.pdbx_seq_one_letter_code
_entity_poly.pdbx_strand_id
1 'polypeptide(L)'
;MMKGYFLFPPKTLFGKPIPKTKIYQFSDLNSATKEKFVSEVDKIIWQHKLSKETTNLAGTKEVPEIQIFNIYAKEKEVSEIVLKTIDRAIPFPIIFQIFSDDKLKIKAAYKRPSDSDKSKWVTDKYLETEWFDKNEEQKPLPLGLDLSKVYEQILHDLIPIEINHKEDSSIEDKISTLQKIQQLEKKYAQLKSKRDKEKQFNKRVELNDEMKKILNQIEEINK
;
A
#
# COMPACT_ATOMS: atom_id res chain seq x y z
N MET A 1 -5.55 24.04 -6.96
CA MET A 1 -5.84 22.81 -6.19
C MET A 1 -4.67 21.86 -6.40
N MET A 2 -4.18 21.19 -5.35
CA MET A 2 -3.15 20.16 -5.53
C MET A 2 -3.77 18.96 -6.25
N LYS A 3 -3.07 18.46 -7.26
CA LYS A 3 -3.49 17.30 -8.06
C LYS A 3 -3.12 16.02 -7.32
N GLY A 4 -4.04 15.05 -7.30
CA GLY A 4 -3.76 13.69 -6.84
C GLY A 4 -3.32 12.80 -8.00
N TYR A 5 -3.09 11.52 -7.75
CA TYR A 5 -2.68 10.57 -8.78
C TYR A 5 -3.74 10.28 -9.84
N PHE A 6 -5.02 10.16 -9.45
CA PHE A 6 -6.13 9.96 -10.37
C PHE A 6 -6.98 11.21 -10.56
N LEU A 7 -7.62 11.31 -11.71
CA LEU A 7 -8.72 12.23 -12.01
C LEU A 7 -10.01 11.69 -11.39
N PHE A 8 -10.29 12.11 -10.16
CA PHE A 8 -11.54 11.73 -9.49
C PHE A 8 -12.72 12.60 -9.95
N PRO A 9 -13.91 12.02 -10.17
CA PRO A 9 -15.11 12.79 -10.47
C PRO A 9 -15.44 13.79 -9.34
N PRO A 10 -15.89 15.02 -9.63
CA PRO A 10 -16.16 16.03 -8.60
C PRO A 10 -17.12 15.56 -7.50
N LYS A 11 -18.11 14.71 -7.83
CA LYS A 11 -19.08 14.14 -6.88
C LYS A 11 -18.46 13.25 -5.80
N THR A 12 -17.23 12.77 -6.00
CA THR A 12 -16.51 11.96 -5.02
C THR A 12 -15.82 12.79 -3.94
N LEU A 13 -15.71 14.11 -4.12
CA LEU A 13 -15.00 15.00 -3.21
C LEU A 13 -15.68 15.05 -1.84
N PHE A 14 -14.92 14.72 -0.81
CA PHE A 14 -15.29 14.89 0.59
C PHE A 14 -14.52 16.05 1.24
N GLY A 15 -13.20 16.12 0.99
CA GLY A 15 -12.33 17.23 1.37
C GLY A 15 -12.26 17.54 2.87
N LYS A 16 -12.54 16.58 3.76
CA LYS A 16 -12.62 16.83 5.20
C LYS A 16 -11.29 16.53 5.89
N PRO A 17 -10.73 17.46 6.69
CA PRO A 17 -9.55 17.16 7.51
C PRO A 17 -9.90 16.13 8.59
N ILE A 18 -9.00 15.17 8.81
CA ILE A 18 -9.10 14.22 9.92
C ILE A 18 -8.08 14.62 10.99
N PRO A 19 -8.54 15.06 12.18
CA PRO A 19 -7.67 15.26 13.33
C PRO A 19 -6.99 13.95 13.72
N LYS A 20 -5.68 13.97 13.96
CA LYS A 20 -4.92 12.80 14.42
C LYS A 20 -5.51 12.19 15.69
N THR A 21 -6.06 13.03 16.57
CA THR A 21 -6.76 12.63 17.79
C THR A 21 -7.95 11.71 17.54
N LYS A 22 -8.67 11.87 16.42
CA LYS A 22 -9.76 10.95 16.05
C LYS A 22 -9.21 9.57 15.71
N ILE A 23 -8.11 9.48 14.98
CA ILE A 23 -7.49 8.19 14.62
C ILE A 23 -7.05 7.43 15.89
N TYR A 24 -6.53 8.16 16.88
CA TYR A 24 -6.09 7.58 18.16
C TYR A 24 -7.23 6.96 18.99
N GLN A 25 -8.49 7.35 18.74
CA GLN A 25 -9.65 6.80 19.46
C GLN A 25 -10.07 5.42 18.93
N PHE A 26 -9.73 5.12 17.67
CA PHE A 26 -10.09 3.86 17.01
C PHE A 26 -8.95 2.84 17.00
N SER A 27 -7.83 3.15 17.65
CA SER A 27 -6.65 2.30 17.70
C SER A 27 -6.01 2.36 19.08
N ASP A 28 -5.71 1.20 19.67
CA ASP A 28 -4.97 1.08 20.93
C ASP A 28 -3.49 1.47 20.69
N LEU A 29 -3.23 2.77 20.55
CA LEU A 29 -1.92 3.28 20.19
C LEU A 29 -1.01 3.41 21.41
N ASN A 30 0.15 2.76 21.32
CA ASN A 30 1.27 3.03 22.20
C ASN A 30 1.88 4.43 21.91
N SER A 31 2.69 4.93 22.85
CA SER A 31 3.31 6.26 22.75
C SER A 31 4.20 6.41 21.52
N ALA A 32 4.95 5.36 21.15
CA ALA A 32 5.85 5.39 20.00
C ALA A 32 5.11 5.60 18.67
N THR A 33 3.94 4.98 18.48
CA THR A 33 3.12 5.22 17.29
C THR A 33 2.56 6.64 17.28
N LYS A 34 2.13 7.17 18.43
CA LYS A 34 1.66 8.57 18.52
C LYS A 34 2.76 9.55 18.15
N GLU A 35 3.99 9.32 18.63
CA GLU A 35 5.17 10.13 18.27
C GLU A 35 5.41 10.13 16.76
N LYS A 36 5.32 8.97 16.10
CA LYS A 36 5.42 8.88 14.63
C LYS A 36 4.36 9.71 13.91
N PHE A 37 3.11 9.71 14.37
CA PHE A 37 2.08 10.60 13.80
C PHE A 37 2.44 12.08 13.97
N VAL A 38 3.12 12.46 15.06
CA VAL A 38 3.53 13.84 15.32
C VAL A 38 4.74 14.24 14.47
N SER A 39 5.73 13.36 14.35
CA SER A 39 6.97 13.63 13.61
C SER A 39 6.82 13.48 12.09
N GLU A 40 6.08 12.49 11.62
CA GLU A 40 6.03 12.11 10.19
C GLU A 40 4.88 12.81 9.43
N VAL A 41 3.75 13.08 10.09
CA VAL A 41 2.54 13.60 9.42
C VAL A 41 2.32 15.07 9.77
N ASP A 42 2.04 15.91 8.78
CA ASP A 42 1.55 17.27 8.99
C ASP A 42 0.04 17.24 9.17
N LYS A 43 -0.69 16.90 8.10
CA LYS A 43 -2.15 16.82 8.08
C LYS A 43 -2.65 15.63 7.26
N ILE A 44 -3.86 15.21 7.56
CA ILE A 44 -4.58 14.14 6.87
C ILE A 44 -5.90 14.72 6.38
N ILE A 45 -6.22 14.53 5.10
CA ILE A 45 -7.48 14.94 4.50
C ILE A 45 -8.14 13.71 3.90
N TRP A 46 -9.37 13.42 4.33
CA TRP A 46 -10.24 12.49 3.63
C TRP A 46 -10.73 13.17 2.37
N GLN A 47 -10.04 12.91 1.27
CA GLN A 47 -10.14 13.69 0.06
C GLN A 47 -11.32 13.22 -0.79
N HIS A 48 -11.39 11.93 -1.10
CA HIS A 48 -12.47 11.35 -1.90
C HIS A 48 -13.08 10.10 -1.26
N LYS A 49 -14.33 9.83 -1.60
CA LYS A 49 -15.05 8.58 -1.32
C LYS A 49 -15.69 8.08 -2.61
N LEU A 50 -15.42 6.83 -2.96
CA LEU A 50 -16.08 6.13 -4.07
C LEU A 50 -17.11 5.18 -3.48
N SER A 51 -18.37 5.44 -3.78
CA SER A 51 -19.52 4.64 -3.37
C SER A 51 -20.60 4.71 -4.45
N LYS A 52 -21.69 3.96 -4.28
CA LYS A 52 -22.83 4.00 -5.21
C LYS A 52 -23.37 5.41 -5.43
N GLU A 53 -23.37 6.24 -4.38
CA GLU A 53 -23.88 7.60 -4.41
C GLU A 53 -22.94 8.57 -5.15
N THR A 54 -21.62 8.33 -5.13
CA THR A 54 -20.64 9.27 -5.67
C THR A 54 -20.14 8.89 -7.08
N THR A 55 -20.15 7.60 -7.44
CA THR A 55 -19.68 7.11 -8.74
C THR A 55 -20.75 6.39 -9.56
N ASN A 56 -21.93 6.10 -8.98
CA ASN A 56 -22.96 5.21 -9.54
C ASN A 56 -22.52 3.75 -9.74
N LEU A 57 -21.32 3.37 -9.27
CA LEU A 57 -20.86 1.98 -9.28
C LEU A 57 -21.41 1.22 -8.08
N ALA A 58 -21.84 -0.02 -8.27
CA ALA A 58 -22.29 -0.84 -7.16
C ALA A 58 -21.11 -1.17 -6.23
N GLY A 59 -21.32 -1.04 -4.92
CA GLY A 59 -20.44 -1.63 -3.94
C GLY A 59 -20.69 -3.14 -3.84
N THR A 60 -19.65 -3.89 -3.50
CA THR A 60 -19.73 -5.34 -3.27
C THR A 60 -19.58 -5.64 -1.78
N LYS A 61 -19.69 -6.91 -1.39
CA LYS A 61 -19.41 -7.33 0.00
C LYS A 61 -17.95 -7.12 0.40
N GLU A 62 -17.04 -7.26 -0.56
CA GLU A 62 -15.60 -7.11 -0.33
C GLU A 62 -15.16 -5.65 -0.40
N VAL A 63 -15.77 -4.90 -1.34
CA VAL A 63 -15.47 -3.49 -1.61
C VAL A 63 -16.78 -2.70 -1.65
N PRO A 64 -17.38 -2.41 -0.49
CA PRO A 64 -18.59 -1.60 -0.44
C PRO A 64 -18.30 -0.13 -0.77
N GLU A 65 -17.11 0.37 -0.40
CA GLU A 65 -16.64 1.74 -0.66
C GLU A 65 -15.10 1.76 -0.79
N ILE A 66 -14.55 2.75 -1.47
CA ILE A 66 -13.09 3.00 -1.52
C ILE A 66 -12.83 4.43 -1.02
N GLN A 67 -11.90 4.56 -0.07
CA GLN A 67 -11.54 5.85 0.53
C GLN A 67 -10.20 6.36 0.01
N ILE A 68 -10.12 7.65 -0.29
CA ILE A 68 -8.89 8.30 -0.73
C ILE A 68 -8.45 9.29 0.34
N PHE A 69 -7.26 9.06 0.86
CA PHE A 69 -6.66 9.87 1.91
C PHE A 69 -5.43 10.60 1.41
N ASN A 70 -5.47 11.93 1.46
CA ASN A 70 -4.29 12.75 1.26
C ASN A 70 -3.56 12.87 2.60
N ILE A 71 -2.34 12.37 2.65
CA ILE A 71 -1.44 12.51 3.80
C ILE A 71 -0.34 13.46 3.38
N TYR A 72 -0.19 14.54 4.12
CA TYR A 72 0.92 15.46 3.94
C TYR A 72 1.99 15.08 4.94
N ALA A 73 3.13 14.64 4.44
CA ALA A 73 4.27 14.26 5.24
C ALA A 73 5.08 15.52 5.62
N LYS A 74 5.65 15.52 6.84
CA LYS A 74 6.61 16.55 7.28
C LYS A 74 8.01 16.30 6.75
N GLU A 75 8.33 15.03 6.55
CA GLU A 75 9.59 14.55 5.97
C GLU A 75 9.27 13.75 4.69
N LYS A 76 10.27 13.08 4.12
CA LYS A 76 10.15 12.36 2.85
C LYS A 76 9.35 11.06 2.92
N GLU A 77 8.92 10.60 4.09
CA GLU A 77 8.19 9.34 4.20
C GLU A 77 7.22 9.32 5.38
N VAL A 78 6.17 8.52 5.25
CA VAL A 78 5.26 8.14 6.32
C VAL A 78 5.40 6.65 6.55
N SER A 79 5.71 6.26 7.78
CA SER A 79 5.98 4.87 8.10
C SER A 79 4.72 4.00 7.99
N GLU A 80 4.89 2.74 7.61
CA GLU A 80 3.76 1.81 7.48
C GLU A 80 2.93 1.67 8.75
N ILE A 81 3.51 1.83 9.95
CA ILE A 81 2.75 1.73 11.20
C ILE A 81 1.70 2.86 11.32
N VAL A 82 1.98 4.04 10.78
CA VAL A 82 1.01 5.15 10.67
C VAL A 82 -0.12 4.75 9.73
N LEU A 83 0.20 4.21 8.54
CA LEU A 83 -0.80 3.79 7.56
C LEU A 83 -1.68 2.64 8.09
N LYS A 84 -1.08 1.62 8.70
CA LYS A 84 -1.80 0.49 9.33
C LYS A 84 -2.75 0.94 10.42
N THR A 85 -2.36 1.97 11.16
CA THR A 85 -3.21 2.56 12.19
C THR A 85 -4.46 3.19 11.58
N ILE A 86 -4.31 3.95 10.49
CA ILE A 86 -5.45 4.55 9.78
C ILE A 86 -6.33 3.44 9.16
N ASP A 87 -5.71 2.43 8.55
CA ASP A 87 -6.42 1.30 7.96
C ASP A 87 -7.25 0.54 9.00
N ARG A 88 -6.71 0.29 10.20
CA ARG A 88 -7.44 -0.38 11.27
C ARG A 88 -8.65 0.42 11.75
N ALA A 89 -8.57 1.75 11.72
CA ALA A 89 -9.63 2.64 12.17
C ALA A 89 -10.82 2.73 11.19
N ILE A 90 -10.64 2.32 9.93
CA ILE A 90 -11.64 2.51 8.87
C ILE A 90 -11.92 1.16 8.21
N PRO A 91 -13.13 0.58 8.34
CA PRO A 91 -13.44 -0.76 7.82
C PRO A 91 -13.74 -0.78 6.32
N PHE A 92 -12.91 -0.11 5.51
CA PHE A 92 -13.02 -0.05 4.05
C PHE A 92 -11.62 0.00 3.40
N PRO A 93 -11.49 -0.40 2.12
CA PRO A 93 -10.31 -0.14 1.30
C PRO A 93 -9.87 1.33 1.30
N ILE A 94 -8.56 1.56 1.41
CA ILE A 94 -7.95 2.89 1.43
C ILE A 94 -6.83 2.99 0.39
N ILE A 95 -6.86 4.08 -0.37
CA ILE A 95 -5.74 4.54 -1.21
C ILE A 95 -5.12 5.78 -0.54
N PHE A 96 -3.86 5.69 -0.14
CA PHE A 96 -3.10 6.80 0.44
C PHE A 96 -2.35 7.56 -0.65
N GLN A 97 -2.58 8.88 -0.70
CA GLN A 97 -1.83 9.83 -1.51
C GLN A 97 -0.90 10.60 -0.58
N ILE A 98 0.38 10.23 -0.57
CA ILE A 98 1.38 10.79 0.34
C ILE A 98 2.11 11.92 -0.39
N PHE A 99 1.93 13.14 0.10
CA PHE A 99 2.58 14.34 -0.41
C PHE A 99 3.77 14.72 0.46
N SER A 100 4.92 14.97 -0.15
CA SER A 100 6.09 15.56 0.48
C SER A 100 6.67 16.61 -0.47
N ASP A 101 6.65 17.88 -0.08
CA ASP A 101 7.04 19.00 -0.94
C ASP A 101 6.30 18.99 -2.30
N ASP A 102 7.05 18.82 -3.40
CA ASP A 102 6.56 18.71 -4.76
C ASP A 102 6.42 17.26 -5.25
N LYS A 103 6.55 16.28 -4.36
CA LYS A 103 6.46 14.87 -4.69
C LYS A 103 5.17 14.22 -4.19
N LEU A 104 4.75 13.20 -4.91
CA LEU A 104 3.63 12.34 -4.60
C LEU A 104 4.07 10.88 -4.66
N LYS A 105 3.60 10.09 -3.70
CA LYS A 105 3.68 8.63 -3.70
C LYS A 105 2.31 8.05 -3.37
N ILE A 106 1.96 6.94 -4.01
CA ILE A 106 0.73 6.21 -3.71
C ILE A 106 1.09 4.95 -2.94
N LYS A 107 0.35 4.71 -1.86
CA LYS A 107 0.39 3.44 -1.12
C LYS A 107 -1.02 2.91 -0.93
N ALA A 108 -1.22 1.62 -1.13
CA ALA A 108 -2.48 0.94 -0.81
C ALA A 108 -2.19 -0.52 -0.46
N ALA A 109 -2.98 -1.10 0.42
CA ALA A 109 -2.92 -2.51 0.74
C ALA A 109 -4.18 -3.19 0.26
N TYR A 110 -4.07 -4.45 -0.17
CA TYR A 110 -5.27 -5.23 -0.47
C TYR A 110 -5.98 -5.61 0.82
N LYS A 111 -7.05 -4.88 1.06
CA LYS A 111 -7.92 -5.01 2.21
C LYS A 111 -9.28 -5.58 1.82
N ARG A 112 -9.71 -6.61 2.55
CA ARG A 112 -10.96 -7.36 2.33
C ARG A 112 -11.50 -7.94 3.65
N PRO A 113 -12.78 -8.32 3.72
CA PRO A 113 -13.30 -9.10 4.84
C PRO A 113 -12.53 -10.41 5.00
N SER A 114 -12.35 -10.88 6.24
CA SER A 114 -11.70 -12.17 6.48
C SER A 114 -12.60 -13.33 6.01
N ASP A 115 -12.01 -14.31 5.34
CA ASP A 115 -12.71 -15.55 4.96
C ASP A 115 -13.18 -16.34 6.19
N SER A 116 -12.40 -16.29 7.27
CA SER A 116 -12.67 -17.00 8.52
C SER A 116 -13.67 -16.29 9.44
N ASP A 117 -13.78 -14.97 9.35
CA ASP A 117 -14.64 -14.14 10.20
C ASP A 117 -15.00 -12.85 9.47
N LYS A 118 -16.16 -12.84 8.81
CA LYS A 118 -16.61 -11.71 7.97
C LYS A 118 -16.84 -10.41 8.74
N SER A 119 -16.80 -10.42 10.08
CA SER A 119 -16.82 -9.21 10.90
C SER A 119 -15.45 -8.51 10.99
N LYS A 120 -14.37 -9.22 10.63
CA LYS A 120 -13.00 -8.73 10.64
C LYS A 120 -12.52 -8.41 9.24
N TRP A 121 -11.60 -7.46 9.15
CA TRP A 121 -10.91 -7.09 7.92
C TRP A 121 -9.47 -7.59 7.97
N VAL A 122 -9.01 -8.17 6.87
CA VAL A 122 -7.61 -8.52 6.64
C VAL A 122 -7.01 -7.45 5.74
N THR A 123 -5.79 -7.04 6.04
CA THR A 123 -5.03 -6.06 5.24
C THR A 123 -3.68 -6.67 4.94
N ASP A 124 -3.42 -6.89 3.65
CA ASP A 124 -2.13 -7.37 3.17
C ASP A 124 -1.03 -6.30 3.30
N LYS A 125 0.17 -6.60 2.80
CA LYS A 125 1.24 -5.60 2.71
C LYS A 125 0.86 -4.45 1.76
N TYR A 126 1.45 -3.29 2.00
CA TYR A 126 1.29 -2.14 1.13
C TYR A 126 2.05 -2.35 -0.18
N LEU A 127 1.34 -2.11 -1.27
CA LEU A 127 1.87 -1.81 -2.59
C LEU A 127 2.16 -0.32 -2.65
N GLU A 128 3.18 0.07 -3.41
CA GLU A 128 3.53 1.47 -3.56
C GLU A 128 4.11 1.79 -4.93
N THR A 129 3.94 3.04 -5.34
CA THR A 129 4.69 3.60 -6.47
C THR A 129 6.04 4.13 -5.99
N GLU A 130 6.94 4.37 -6.94
CA GLU A 130 8.04 5.31 -6.72
C GLU A 130 7.50 6.72 -6.43
N TRP A 131 8.39 7.59 -5.94
CA TRP A 131 8.07 9.02 -5.83
C TRP A 131 8.10 9.68 -7.20
N PHE A 132 7.05 10.40 -7.56
CA PHE A 132 6.94 11.16 -8.80
C PHE A 132 6.53 12.61 -8.52
N ASP A 133 6.63 13.50 -9.51
CA ASP A 133 6.27 14.91 -9.32
C ASP A 133 4.73 15.04 -9.22
N LYS A 134 4.26 15.73 -8.19
CA LYS A 134 2.81 15.90 -7.94
C LYS A 134 2.09 16.66 -9.05
N ASN A 135 2.83 17.36 -9.90
CA ASN A 135 2.31 18.15 -11.02
C ASN A 135 2.27 17.36 -12.33
N GLU A 136 2.76 16.11 -12.33
CA GLU A 136 2.56 15.19 -13.45
C GLU A 136 1.08 15.04 -13.82
N GLU A 137 0.84 14.59 -15.05
CA GLU A 137 -0.51 14.40 -15.54
C GLU A 137 -1.21 13.30 -14.73
N GLN A 138 -2.41 13.63 -14.25
CA GLN A 138 -3.20 12.70 -13.45
C GLN A 138 -3.73 11.58 -14.35
N LYS A 139 -3.67 10.35 -13.88
CA LYS A 139 -4.23 9.20 -14.60
C LYS A 139 -5.76 9.25 -14.58
N PRO A 140 -6.46 8.78 -15.62
CA PRO A 140 -7.91 8.57 -15.51
C PRO A 140 -8.21 7.57 -14.40
N LEU A 141 -9.31 7.76 -13.68
CA LEU A 141 -9.79 6.73 -12.75
C LEU A 141 -10.10 5.45 -13.53
N PRO A 142 -9.61 4.27 -13.09
CA PRO A 142 -9.86 3.02 -13.81
C PRO A 142 -11.35 2.68 -13.94
N LEU A 143 -11.71 2.01 -15.04
CA LEU A 143 -13.10 1.67 -15.37
C LEU A 143 -13.44 0.26 -14.89
N GLY A 144 -14.53 0.12 -14.13
CA GLY A 144 -15.03 -1.16 -13.66
C GLY A 144 -16.55 -1.23 -13.69
N LEU A 145 -17.09 -2.45 -13.72
CA LEU A 145 -18.53 -2.69 -13.62
C LEU A 145 -19.06 -2.43 -12.20
N ASP A 146 -18.19 -2.55 -11.20
CA ASP A 146 -18.46 -2.30 -9.78
C ASP A 146 -17.19 -1.77 -9.08
N LEU A 147 -17.31 -1.46 -7.78
CA LEU A 147 -16.19 -0.97 -7.00
C LEU A 147 -15.09 -2.01 -6.75
N SER A 148 -15.42 -3.31 -6.75
CA SER A 148 -14.40 -4.37 -6.66
C SER A 148 -13.46 -4.29 -7.86
N LYS A 149 -14.00 -4.17 -9.08
CA LYS A 149 -13.15 -4.11 -10.27
C LYS A 149 -12.33 -2.83 -10.37
N VAL A 150 -12.89 -1.68 -9.98
CA VAL A 150 -12.12 -0.43 -9.89
C VAL A 150 -10.99 -0.55 -8.88
N TYR A 151 -11.25 -1.10 -7.70
CA TYR A 151 -10.23 -1.29 -6.68
C TYR A 151 -9.11 -2.23 -7.13
N GLU A 152 -9.48 -3.36 -7.74
CA GLU A 152 -8.52 -4.33 -8.28
C GLU A 152 -7.61 -3.68 -9.33
N GLN A 153 -8.16 -2.89 -10.24
CA GLN A 153 -7.38 -2.16 -11.25
C GLN A 153 -6.45 -1.10 -10.63
N ILE A 154 -6.92 -0.36 -9.61
CA ILE A 154 -6.06 0.57 -8.86
C ILE A 154 -4.88 -0.18 -8.22
N LEU A 155 -5.11 -1.38 -7.66
CA LEU A 155 -4.03 -2.18 -7.07
C LEU A 155 -3.08 -2.71 -8.13
N HIS A 156 -3.57 -3.18 -9.29
CA HIS A 156 -2.71 -3.60 -10.40
C HIS A 156 -1.78 -2.49 -10.88
N ASP A 157 -2.22 -1.22 -10.88
CA ASP A 157 -1.39 -0.06 -11.19
C ASP A 157 -0.24 0.17 -10.18
N LEU A 158 -0.29 -0.46 -9.01
CA LEU A 158 0.75 -0.42 -7.98
C LEU A 158 1.63 -1.69 -7.95
N ILE A 159 1.27 -2.72 -8.73
CA ILE A 159 2.03 -3.97 -8.83
C ILE A 159 3.13 -3.80 -9.89
N PRO A 160 4.38 -4.24 -9.61
CA PRO A 160 5.44 -4.28 -10.61
C PRO A 160 5.02 -5.02 -11.88
N ILE A 161 5.41 -4.47 -13.02
CA ILE A 161 5.00 -4.91 -14.35
C ILE A 161 5.28 -6.41 -14.55
N GLU A 162 6.43 -6.90 -14.05
CA GLU A 162 6.88 -8.29 -14.15
C GLU A 162 5.89 -9.29 -13.54
N ILE A 163 5.18 -8.87 -12.48
CA ILE A 163 4.19 -9.70 -11.79
C ILE A 163 2.80 -9.49 -12.39
N ASN A 164 2.55 -8.29 -12.90
CA ASN A 164 1.24 -7.94 -13.45
C ASN A 164 0.93 -8.66 -14.78
N HIS A 165 1.94 -8.99 -15.57
CA HIS A 165 1.82 -9.68 -16.88
C HIS A 165 1.39 -11.15 -16.82
N LYS A 166 1.19 -11.75 -15.64
CA LYS A 166 0.63 -13.10 -15.52
C LYS A 166 -0.88 -13.03 -15.74
N GLU A 167 -1.30 -13.02 -17.01
CA GLU A 167 -2.63 -12.63 -17.54
C GLU A 167 -3.83 -13.38 -16.94
N ASP A 168 -3.64 -14.51 -16.26
CA ASP A 168 -4.71 -15.31 -15.65
C ASP A 168 -4.68 -15.39 -14.11
N SER A 169 -3.80 -14.63 -13.46
CA SER A 169 -3.66 -14.69 -11.99
C SER A 169 -4.57 -13.69 -11.27
N SER A 170 -5.21 -14.14 -10.18
CA SER A 170 -6.03 -13.29 -9.32
C SER A 170 -5.19 -12.21 -8.62
N ILE A 171 -5.83 -11.16 -8.11
CA ILE A 171 -5.12 -10.12 -7.33
C ILE A 171 -4.47 -10.73 -6.08
N GLU A 172 -5.12 -11.71 -5.45
CA GLU A 172 -4.60 -12.51 -4.34
C GLU A 172 -3.30 -13.22 -4.72
N ASP A 173 -3.27 -13.89 -5.87
CA ASP A 173 -2.09 -14.64 -6.34
C ASP A 173 -0.91 -13.71 -6.61
N LYS A 174 -1.17 -12.55 -7.24
CA LYS A 174 -0.14 -11.54 -7.50
C LYS A 174 0.42 -10.96 -6.20
N ILE A 175 -0.44 -10.69 -5.22
CA ILE A 175 -0.02 -10.20 -3.90
C ILE A 175 0.76 -11.27 -3.13
N SER A 176 0.31 -12.52 -3.15
CA SER A 176 1.03 -13.64 -2.54
C SER A 176 2.44 -13.80 -3.15
N THR A 177 2.54 -13.68 -4.47
CA THR A 177 3.80 -13.70 -5.21
C THR A 177 4.73 -12.56 -4.76
N LEU A 178 4.22 -11.32 -4.70
CA LEU A 178 4.95 -10.17 -4.18
C LEU A 178 5.44 -10.37 -2.74
N GLN A 179 4.58 -10.90 -1.87
CA GLN A 179 4.94 -11.16 -0.48
C GLN A 179 6.06 -12.19 -0.37
N LYS A 180 6.04 -13.23 -1.22
CA LYS A 180 7.10 -14.24 -1.29
C LYS A 180 8.42 -13.64 -1.75
N ILE A 181 8.43 -12.81 -2.80
CA ILE A 181 9.63 -12.10 -3.27
C ILE A 181 10.21 -11.25 -2.14
N GLN A 182 9.40 -10.42 -1.48
CA GLN A 182 9.87 -9.57 -0.38
C GLN A 182 10.43 -10.36 0.81
N GLN A 183 9.87 -11.53 1.11
CA GLN A 183 10.42 -12.41 2.16
C GLN A 183 11.80 -12.96 1.78
N LEU A 184 11.97 -13.36 0.51
CA LEU A 184 13.24 -13.81 -0.04
C LEU A 184 14.28 -12.68 -0.03
N GLU A 185 13.93 -11.48 -0.47
CA GLU A 185 14.80 -10.29 -0.44
C GLU A 185 15.23 -9.93 0.99
N LYS A 186 14.31 -9.98 1.96
CA LYS A 186 14.64 -9.76 3.37
C LYS A 186 15.62 -10.81 3.88
N LYS A 187 15.41 -12.09 3.54
CA LYS A 187 16.33 -13.18 3.90
C LYS A 187 17.70 -12.97 3.26
N TYR A 188 17.73 -12.58 1.99
CA TYR A 188 18.97 -12.24 1.28
C TYR A 188 19.73 -11.10 1.97
N ALA A 189 19.06 -10.01 2.33
CA ALA A 189 19.68 -8.89 3.04
C ALA A 189 20.25 -9.29 4.41
N GLN A 190 19.55 -10.15 5.15
CA GLN A 190 20.04 -10.70 6.41
C GLN A 190 21.28 -11.58 6.22
N LEU A 191 21.29 -12.46 5.22
CA LEU A 191 22.46 -13.29 4.91
C LEU A 191 23.64 -12.45 4.44
N LYS A 192 23.40 -11.43 3.60
CA LYS A 192 24.40 -10.47 3.16
C LYS A 192 25.07 -9.78 4.35
N SER A 193 24.27 -9.27 5.30
CA SER A 193 24.79 -8.64 6.52
C SER A 193 25.58 -9.61 7.39
N LYS A 194 25.15 -10.87 7.51
CA LYS A 194 25.90 -11.93 8.23
C LYS A 194 27.23 -12.22 7.54
N ARG A 195 27.22 -12.39 6.22
CA ARG A 195 28.42 -12.63 5.40
C ARG A 195 29.44 -11.51 5.54
N ASP A 196 28.99 -10.25 5.58
CA ASP A 196 29.87 -9.09 5.73
C ASP A 196 30.58 -9.02 7.09
N LYS A 197 29.96 -9.59 8.12
CA LYS A 197 30.51 -9.65 9.48
C LYS A 197 31.33 -10.92 9.73
N GLU A 198 31.25 -11.90 8.84
CA GLU A 198 31.91 -13.20 9.01
C GLU A 198 33.39 -13.15 8.60
N LYS A 199 34.26 -13.72 9.44
CA LYS A 199 35.71 -13.75 9.24
C LYS A 199 36.18 -15.08 8.67
N GLN A 200 35.49 -16.19 8.98
CA GLN A 200 35.85 -17.53 8.52
C GLN A 200 35.48 -17.71 7.04
N PHE A 201 36.47 -17.99 6.20
CA PHE A 201 36.29 -18.14 4.75
C PHE A 201 35.21 -19.18 4.39
N ASN A 202 35.28 -20.37 5.00
CA ASN A 202 34.32 -21.45 4.70
C ASN A 202 32.87 -21.05 4.97
N LYS A 203 32.60 -20.36 6.09
CA LYS A 203 31.27 -19.84 6.40
C LYS A 203 30.81 -18.73 5.44
N ARG A 204 31.74 -17.89 4.96
CA ARG A 204 31.42 -16.90 3.90
C ARG A 204 31.01 -17.59 2.60
N VAL A 205 31.66 -18.71 2.24
CA VAL A 205 31.30 -19.50 1.06
C VAL A 205 29.89 -20.08 1.21
N GLU A 206 29.58 -20.71 2.36
CA GLU A 206 28.23 -21.25 2.64
C GLU A 206 27.14 -20.18 2.54
N LEU A 207 27.37 -19.01 3.15
CA LEU A 207 26.41 -17.88 3.09
C LEU A 207 26.24 -17.36 1.65
N ASN A 208 27.30 -17.33 0.85
CA ASN A 208 27.22 -16.95 -0.56
C ASN A 208 26.40 -17.96 -1.37
N ASP A 209 26.53 -19.25 -1.09
CA ASP A 209 25.76 -20.30 -1.79
C ASP A 209 24.27 -20.24 -1.43
N GLU A 210 23.93 -19.98 -0.17
CA GLU A 210 22.54 -19.71 0.23
C GLU A 210 21.98 -18.45 -0.44
N MET A 211 22.77 -17.39 -0.52
CA MET A 211 22.39 -16.15 -1.20
C MET A 211 22.11 -16.37 -2.69
N LYS A 212 22.94 -17.17 -3.38
CA LYS A 212 22.70 -17.55 -4.79
C LYS A 212 21.41 -18.34 -4.96
N LYS A 213 21.12 -19.31 -4.08
CA LYS A 213 19.86 -20.07 -4.10
C LYS A 213 18.65 -19.15 -3.99
N ILE A 214 18.71 -18.13 -3.13
CA ILE A 214 17.63 -17.15 -2.99
C ILE A 214 17.46 -16.31 -4.27
N LEU A 215 18.55 -15.86 -4.89
CA LEU A 215 18.48 -15.12 -6.16
C LEU A 215 17.83 -15.96 -7.26
N ASN A 216 18.23 -17.23 -7.39
CA ASN A 216 17.61 -18.14 -8.37
C ASN A 216 16.10 -18.31 -8.12
N GLN A 217 15.66 -18.40 -6.86
CA GLN A 217 14.24 -18.50 -6.53
C GLN A 217 13.46 -17.23 -6.91
N ILE A 218 14.05 -16.04 -6.74
CA ILE A 218 13.43 -14.78 -7.16
C ILE A 218 13.33 -14.74 -8.69
N GLU A 219 14.40 -15.12 -9.40
CA GLU A 219 14.41 -15.19 -10.87
C GLU A 219 13.37 -16.18 -11.41
N GLU A 220 13.22 -17.35 -10.78
CA GLU A 220 12.19 -18.32 -11.15
C GLU A 220 10.76 -17.81 -10.95
N ILE A 221 10.53 -16.98 -9.92
CA ILE A 221 9.22 -16.38 -9.67
C ILE A 221 8.89 -15.29 -10.70
N ASN A 222 9.90 -14.56 -11.18
CA ASN A 222 9.75 -13.46 -12.14
C ASN A 222 9.71 -13.93 -13.60
N LYS A 223 10.10 -15.17 -13.89
CA LYS A 223 9.87 -15.83 -15.18
C LYS A 223 8.39 -16.13 -15.40
#